data_AF-A0A835MF36-F1
#
_entry.id   AF-A0A835MF36-F1
#
_cell.length_a   1.000
_cell.length_b   1.000
_cell.length_c   1.000
_cell.angle_alpha   90.00
_cell.angle_beta   90.00
_cell.angle_gamma   90.00
#
_symmetry.space_group_name_H-M   'P 1'
#
loop_
_entity.id
_entity.type
_entity.pdbx_description
1 polymer ?
#
loop_
_entity_poly.entity_id
_entity_poly.type
_entity_poly.pdbx_seq_one_letter_code
_entity_poly.pdbx_strand_id
1 'polypeptide(L)'
;MRTQSSETATADIVSEEQKRGGAILIELFSSQGCKTSPEAELLISRLGRGDFELDVPVIILAFHVDYWDYMGWKDPYASSLCTVRQKAYVEALRLDTMFTPQICCSR
;
A
#
# COMPACT_ATOMS: atom_id res chain seq x y z
N MET A 1 -25.72 41.25 17.27
CA MET A 1 -24.59 41.00 16.34
C MET A 1 -23.59 40.07 17.02
N ARG A 2 -23.65 38.76 16.79
CA ARG A 2 -22.57 37.81 17.13
C ARG A 2 -22.83 36.46 16.45
N THR A 3 -22.45 36.36 15.19
CA THR A 3 -22.39 35.10 14.44
C THR A 3 -21.20 35.20 13.50
N GLN A 4 -19.98 35.07 14.02
CA GLN A 4 -18.78 35.08 13.15
C GLN A 4 -17.56 34.39 13.77
N SER A 5 -17.75 33.50 14.76
CA SER A 5 -16.62 32.85 15.46
C SER A 5 -16.45 31.36 15.14
N SER A 6 -17.40 30.71 14.45
CA SER A 6 -17.34 29.26 14.15
C SER A 6 -16.95 28.92 12.70
N GLU A 7 -17.14 29.83 11.75
CA GLU A 7 -16.80 29.57 10.34
C GLU A 7 -15.28 29.63 10.08
N THR A 8 -14.57 30.55 10.75
CA THR A 8 -13.11 30.71 10.57
C THR A 8 -12.32 29.52 11.12
N ALA A 9 -12.71 29.00 12.29
CA ALA A 9 -12.02 27.87 12.92
C ALA A 9 -12.09 26.58 12.10
N THR A 10 -13.19 26.36 11.38
CA THR A 10 -13.35 25.15 10.55
C THR A 10 -12.52 25.25 9.26
N ALA A 11 -12.44 26.43 8.64
CA ALA A 11 -11.64 26.66 7.44
C ALA A 11 -10.13 26.52 7.69
N ASP A 12 -9.66 26.93 8.87
CA ASP A 12 -8.25 26.81 9.25
C ASP A 12 -7.84 25.35 9.50
N ILE A 13 -8.71 24.54 10.12
CA ILE A 13 -8.44 23.11 10.37
C ILE A 13 -8.38 22.33 9.06
N VAL A 14 -9.30 22.58 8.12
CA VAL A 14 -9.33 21.90 6.82
C VAL A 14 -8.10 22.29 5.97
N SER A 15 -7.66 23.54 6.06
CA SER A 15 -6.49 24.05 5.32
C SER A 15 -5.16 23.48 5.86
N GLU A 16 -5.07 23.24 7.16
CA GLU A 16 -3.90 22.60 7.79
C GLU A 16 -3.85 21.08 7.51
N GLU A 17 -5.00 20.40 7.52
CA GLU A 17 -5.11 18.99 7.12
C GLU A 17 -4.68 18.78 5.66
N GLN A 18 -5.07 19.68 4.75
CA GLN A 18 -4.64 19.64 3.35
C GLN A 18 -3.16 20.01 3.15
N LYS A 19 -2.56 20.79 4.07
CA LYS A 19 -1.12 21.12 4.05
C LYS A 19 -0.24 19.99 4.58
N ARG A 20 -0.75 19.14 5.46
CA ARG A 20 -0.07 17.88 5.83
C ARG A 20 -0.14 16.97 4.61
N GLY A 21 0.91 17.00 3.79
CA GLY A 21 0.98 16.26 2.54
C GLY A 21 0.44 14.85 2.71
N GLY A 22 -0.59 14.50 1.93
CA GLY A 22 -1.47 13.35 2.17
C GLY A 22 -0.77 12.00 2.38
N ALA A 23 -1.52 11.05 2.91
CA ALA A 23 -1.02 9.72 3.24
C ALA A 23 -0.42 9.00 2.03
N ILE A 24 0.65 8.25 2.27
CA ILE A 24 1.28 7.40 1.24
C ILE A 24 0.61 6.03 1.31
N LEU A 25 0.05 5.59 0.19
CA LEU A 25 -0.43 4.23 0.04
C LEU A 25 0.72 3.35 -0.44
N ILE A 26 0.98 2.26 0.29
CA ILE A 26 1.97 1.25 -0.04
C ILE A 26 1.23 -0.07 -0.25
N GLU A 27 1.34 -0.60 -1.47
CA GLU A 27 0.75 -1.87 -1.87
C GLU A 27 1.86 -2.90 -2.12
N LEU A 28 1.91 -3.93 -1.29
CA LEU A 28 2.82 -5.06 -1.41
C LEU A 28 2.12 -6.19 -2.17
N PHE A 29 2.73 -6.66 -3.25
CA PHE A 29 2.37 -7.90 -3.92
C PHE A 29 3.34 -9.00 -3.50
N SER A 30 2.82 -10.08 -2.91
CA SER A 30 3.58 -11.17 -2.30
C SER A 30 2.98 -12.53 -2.64
N SER A 31 3.71 -13.61 -2.34
CA SER A 31 3.18 -14.97 -2.36
C SER A 31 4.02 -15.86 -1.44
N GLN A 32 3.37 -16.75 -0.69
CA GLN A 32 4.07 -17.77 0.11
C GLN A 32 4.90 -18.74 -0.75
N GLY A 33 4.60 -18.87 -2.04
CA GLY A 33 5.39 -19.66 -2.98
C GLY A 33 6.75 -19.01 -3.34
N CYS A 34 6.94 -17.73 -3.02
CA CYS A 34 8.18 -17.01 -3.28
C CYS A 34 9.10 -16.98 -2.05
N LYS A 35 10.38 -17.32 -2.22
CA LYS A 35 11.34 -17.41 -1.11
C LYS A 35 11.70 -16.07 -0.48
N THR A 36 11.69 -14.99 -1.26
CA THR A 36 12.09 -13.64 -0.81
C THR A 36 10.90 -12.82 -0.27
N SER A 37 9.68 -13.27 -0.54
CA SER A 37 8.44 -12.64 -0.07
C SER A 37 8.32 -12.47 1.46
N PRO A 38 8.70 -13.46 2.29
CA PRO A 38 8.61 -13.33 3.76
C PRO A 38 9.42 -12.14 4.33
N GLU A 39 10.58 -11.84 3.75
CA GLU A 39 11.42 -10.72 4.20
C GLU A 39 10.76 -9.37 3.90
N ALA A 40 10.12 -9.24 2.74
CA ALA A 40 9.37 -8.04 2.38
C ALA A 40 8.12 -7.85 3.24
N GLU A 41 7.38 -8.93 3.52
CA GLU A 41 6.23 -8.88 4.42
C GLU A 41 6.63 -8.46 5.84
N LEU A 42 7.76 -8.94 6.36
CA LEU A 42 8.29 -8.53 7.65
C LEU A 42 8.64 -7.04 7.67
N LEU A 43 9.32 -6.54 6.65
CA LEU A 43 9.67 -5.11 6.53
C LEU A 43 8.41 -4.24 6.54
N ILE A 44 7.42 -4.60 5.73
CA ILE A 44 6.16 -3.85 5.58
C ILE A 44 5.31 -3.93 6.85
N SER A 45 5.33 -5.08 7.55
CA SER A 45 4.69 -5.23 8.86
C SER A 45 5.33 -4.33 9.92
N ARG A 46 6.67 -4.21 9.93
CA ARG A 46 7.40 -3.27 10.81
C ARG A 46 7.03 -1.82 10.51
N LEU A 47 6.89 -1.49 9.22
CA LEU A 47 6.43 -0.18 8.76
C LEU A 47 5.03 0.14 9.28
N GLY A 48 4.10 -0.80 9.16
CA GLY A 48 2.72 -0.64 9.64
C GLY A 48 2.58 -0.54 11.15
N ARG A 49 3.53 -1.11 11.91
CA ARG A 49 3.60 -0.95 13.38
C ARG A 49 4.18 0.40 13.82
N GLY A 50 4.75 1.17 12.91
CA GLY A 50 5.37 2.46 13.23
C GLY A 50 6.82 2.35 13.71
N ASP A 51 7.53 1.25 13.43
CA ASP A 51 8.92 1.03 13.86
C ASP A 51 9.92 2.04 13.25
N PHE A 52 9.51 2.88 12.30
CA PHE A 52 10.40 3.73 11.47
C PHE A 52 10.24 5.25 11.65
N GLU A 53 9.50 5.74 12.67
CA GLU A 53 9.32 7.17 12.98
C GLU A 53 9.11 8.06 11.72
N LEU A 54 8.04 7.79 10.97
CA LEU A 54 7.73 8.53 9.75
C LEU A 54 6.94 9.82 10.03
N ASP A 55 7.34 10.93 9.40
CA ASP A 55 6.64 12.22 9.46
C ASP A 55 5.33 12.25 8.64
N VAL A 56 5.07 11.22 7.84
CA VAL A 56 3.91 11.10 6.94
C VAL A 56 3.07 9.87 7.27
N PRO A 57 1.73 9.99 7.25
CA PRO A 57 0.87 8.84 7.43
C PRO A 57 1.05 7.85 6.28
N VAL A 58 1.09 6.56 6.60
CA VAL A 58 1.23 5.48 5.62
C VAL A 58 0.07 4.51 5.76
N ILE A 59 -0.53 4.15 4.63
CA ILE A 59 -1.55 3.11 4.53
C ILE A 59 -0.91 1.93 3.82
N ILE A 60 -1.01 0.74 4.42
CA ILE A 60 -0.36 -0.46 3.91
C ILE A 60 -1.42 -1.49 3.51
N LEU A 61 -1.32 -2.00 2.30
CA LEU A 61 -2.11 -3.12 1.79
C LEU A 61 -1.18 -4.23 1.32
N ALA A 62 -1.51 -5.48 1.66
CA ALA A 62 -0.79 -6.66 1.21
C ALA A 62 -1.72 -7.52 0.35
N PHE A 63 -1.24 -7.88 -0.84
CA PHE A 63 -1.97 -8.65 -1.84
C PHE A 63 -1.19 -9.91 -2.17
N HIS A 64 -1.82 -11.06 -1.96
CA HIS A 64 -1.24 -12.35 -2.29
C HIS A 64 -1.63 -12.74 -3.72
N VAL A 65 -0.64 -13.00 -4.56
CA VAL A 65 -0.82 -13.36 -5.98
C VAL A 65 -0.81 -14.88 -6.16
N ASP A 66 -1.62 -15.35 -7.11
CA ASP A 66 -1.91 -16.78 -7.30
C ASP A 66 -1.05 -17.46 -8.37
N TYR A 67 -0.27 -16.70 -9.15
CA TYR A 67 0.57 -17.30 -10.19
C TYR A 67 1.76 -18.08 -9.64
N TRP A 68 1.98 -18.20 -8.33
CA TRP A 68 2.94 -19.16 -7.77
C TRP A 68 2.29 -20.50 -7.39
N ASP A 69 0.96 -20.56 -7.34
CA ASP A 69 0.23 -21.74 -6.88
C ASP A 69 0.46 -22.98 -7.77
N TYR A 70 0.84 -22.76 -9.04
CA TYR A 70 1.18 -23.85 -9.96
C TYR A 70 2.42 -24.63 -9.52
N MET A 71 3.25 -24.08 -8.63
CA MET A 71 4.49 -24.73 -8.16
C MET A 71 4.25 -25.79 -7.07
N GLY A 72 2.99 -26.07 -6.72
CA GLY A 72 2.60 -27.18 -5.86
C GLY A 72 2.20 -26.78 -4.44
N TRP A 73 2.54 -25.57 -4.00
CA TRP A 73 1.97 -24.94 -2.80
C TRP A 73 0.96 -23.90 -3.20
N LYS A 74 -0.30 -24.10 -2.81
CA LYS A 74 -1.38 -23.13 -3.04
C LYS A 74 -1.46 -22.19 -1.85
N ASP A 75 -1.16 -20.91 -2.06
CA ASP A 75 -1.27 -19.89 -1.02
C ASP A 75 -2.76 -19.64 -0.70
N PRO A 76 -3.24 -19.88 0.53
CA PRO A 76 -4.65 -19.72 0.88
C PRO A 76 -5.11 -18.26 0.86
N TYR A 77 -4.18 -17.31 0.92
CA TYR A 77 -4.48 -15.87 0.84
C TYR A 77 -4.44 -15.37 -0.60
N ALA A 78 -3.93 -16.17 -1.54
CA ALA A 78 -3.79 -15.75 -2.92
C ALA A 78 -5.13 -15.66 -3.63
N SER A 79 -5.22 -14.67 -4.53
CA SER A 79 -6.39 -14.45 -5.35
C SER A 79 -6.00 -13.96 -6.74
N SER A 80 -6.69 -14.47 -7.76
CA SER A 80 -6.53 -14.02 -9.15
C SER A 80 -6.81 -12.53 -9.31
N LEU A 81 -7.69 -11.94 -8.48
CA LEU A 81 -7.95 -10.50 -8.47
C LEU A 81 -6.71 -9.70 -8.06
N CYS A 82 -5.88 -10.22 -7.14
CA CYS A 82 -4.63 -9.60 -6.74
C CYS A 82 -3.60 -9.64 -7.88
N THR A 83 -3.50 -10.77 -8.59
CA THR A 83 -2.67 -10.91 -9.79
C THR A 83 -3.10 -9.94 -10.89
N VAL A 84 -4.41 -9.80 -11.14
CA VAL A 84 -4.94 -8.82 -12.11
C VAL A 84 -4.58 -7.39 -11.70
N ARG A 85 -4.66 -7.07 -10.40
CA ARG A 85 -4.25 -5.75 -9.89
C ARG A 85 -2.75 -5.49 -10.12
N GLN A 86 -1.88 -6.47 -9.84
CA GLN A 86 -0.44 -6.34 -10.12
C GLN A 86 -0.18 -6.11 -11.61
N LYS A 87 -0.89 -6.85 -12.47
CA LYS A 87 -0.77 -6.71 -13.93
C LYS A 87 -1.13 -5.31 -14.40
N ALA A 88 -2.21 -4.73 -13.85
CA ALA A 88 -2.60 -3.36 -14.16
C ALA A 88 -1.49 -2.35 -13.82
N TYR A 89 -0.76 -2.56 -12.72
CA TYR A 89 0.41 -1.73 -12.39
C TYR A 89 1.56 -1.91 -13.36
N VAL A 90 1.88 -3.14 -13.74
CA VAL A 90 2.93 -3.42 -14.75
C VAL A 90 2.62 -2.74 -16.07
N GLU A 91 1.35 -2.77 -16.52
CA GLU A 91 0.90 -2.09 -17.74
C GLU A 91 0.97 -0.55 -17.59
N ALA A 92 0.46 0.00 -16.49
CA ALA A 92 0.44 1.45 -16.25
C ALA A 92 1.85 2.04 -16.10
N LEU A 93 2.77 1.31 -15.46
CA LEU A 93 4.15 1.73 -15.23
C LEU A 93 5.10 1.32 -16.37
N ARG A 94 4.59 0.63 -17.41
CA ARG A 94 5.37 0.10 -18.53
C ARG A 94 6.56 -0.76 -18.09
N LEU A 95 6.32 -1.63 -17.12
CA LEU A 95 7.30 -2.60 -16.66
C LEU A 95 7.29 -3.85 -17.56
N ASP A 96 8.43 -4.51 -17.70
CA ASP A 96 8.55 -5.66 -18.59
C ASP A 96 7.93 -6.95 -17.99
N THR A 97 7.95 -7.09 -16.67
CA THR A 97 7.56 -8.35 -16.00
C THR A 97 6.88 -8.11 -14.65
N MET A 98 5.94 -8.98 -14.30
CA MET A 98 5.46 -9.12 -12.92
C MET A 98 6.43 -10.00 -12.13
N PHE A 99 6.71 -9.63 -10.88
CA PHE A 99 7.56 -10.40 -9.97
C PHE A 99 7.11 -10.22 -8.52
N THR A 100 7.52 -11.12 -7.63
CA THR A 100 7.35 -10.97 -6.19
C THR A 100 8.69 -11.06 -5.46
N PRO A 101 8.86 -10.31 -4.35
CA PRO A 101 7.97 -9.26 -3.87
C PRO A 101 8.03 -7.99 -4.75
N GLN A 102 6.89 -7.32 -4.96
CA GLN A 102 6.83 -6.01 -5.63
C GLN A 102 6.07 -5.02 -4.76
N ILE A 103 6.59 -3.79 -4.64
CA ILE A 103 5.95 -2.70 -3.92
C ILE A 103 5.56 -1.62 -4.92
N CYS A 104 4.30 -1.21 -4.87
CA CYS A 104 3.79 -0.03 -5.56
C CYS A 104 3.44 1.03 -4.54
N CYS A 105 4.02 2.22 -4.69
CA CYS A 105 3.73 3.37 -3.83
C CYS A 105 2.94 4.42 -4.62
N SER A 106 1.87 4.93 -4.03
CA SER A 106 1.10 6.06 -4.58
C SER A 106 0.85 7.12 -3.52
N ARG A 107 0.59 8.34 -3.98
CA ARG A 107 0.26 9.50 -3.14
C ARG A 107 -1.02 10.15 -3.64
#